data_AF-A0A1S6HBM0-F1
#
_entry.id   AF-A0A1S6HBM0-F1
#
_cell.length_a   1.000
_cell.length_b   1.000
_cell.length_c   1.000
_cell.angle_alpha   90.00
_cell.angle_beta   90.00
_cell.angle_gamma   90.00
#
_symmetry.space_group_name_H-M   'P 1'
#
loop_
_entity.id
_entity.type
_entity.pdbx_description
1 polymer ?
#
loop_
_entity_poly.entity_id
_entity_poly.type
_entity_poly.pdbx_seq_one_letter_code
_entity_poly.pdbx_strand_id
1 'polypeptide(L)'
;MNLKSIKIELFYIRRLLQEGYGPKYWWPYFKNRFFGDYLISRIPGFNYAVDFGFELHTICCKKDIPMLIWMLHSFLFHSNLRPKVIIHDDGSLGCESVKIISGHLGNNFEILFKHETTDKVLAMNDLPDIVKKARREGHFFLDRLIDIFVLSKAKRIMIIDTDILFYKPPVEVMDFLAGRTEYDGMVHRQPSDQIIFDLGVDEYFTNKYKTADSRVAIMNGGLILFDGTKLTMDKLVEYLSHTTRTFDNYFIEMAGWACILAQMNFKFLSHDRYAIKGFFNDKMVMKHYSSPRRYEMFAYGIDKARKKMAEK
;
A
#
# COMPACT_ATOMS: atom_id res chain seq x y z
N MET A 1 16.74 18.46 -9.41
CA MET A 1 16.95 17.03 -9.05
C MET A 1 18.10 16.96 -8.04
N ASN A 2 17.91 16.34 -6.88
CA ASN A 2 18.95 16.31 -5.82
C ASN A 2 19.91 15.11 -6.01
N LEU A 3 21.08 15.13 -5.37
CA LEU A 3 22.09 14.08 -5.50
C LEU A 3 21.56 12.68 -5.13
N LYS A 4 20.66 12.59 -4.14
CA LYS A 4 20.00 11.34 -3.73
C LYS A 4 19.18 10.74 -4.87
N SER A 5 18.38 11.57 -5.55
CA SER A 5 17.58 11.12 -6.71
C SER A 5 18.45 10.67 -7.88
N ILE A 6 19.55 11.37 -8.18
CA ILE A 6 20.50 10.94 -9.22
C ILE A 6 21.10 9.57 -8.87
N LYS A 7 21.52 9.35 -7.62
CA LYS A 7 22.07 8.06 -7.16
C LYS A 7 21.06 6.91 -7.33
N ILE A 8 19.79 7.15 -7.03
CA ILE A 8 18.72 6.16 -7.20
C ILE A 8 18.51 5.83 -8.68
N GLU A 9 18.47 6.84 -9.56
CA GLU A 9 18.30 6.61 -11.00
C GLU A 9 19.50 5.88 -11.61
N LEU A 10 20.73 6.24 -11.23
CA LEU A 10 21.93 5.52 -11.66
C LEU A 10 21.91 4.06 -11.19
N PHE A 11 21.44 3.81 -9.96
CA PHE A 11 21.25 2.46 -9.46
C PHE A 11 20.22 1.69 -10.29
N TYR A 12 19.08 2.29 -10.64
CA TYR A 12 18.05 1.65 -11.47
C TYR A 12 18.54 1.36 -12.89
N ILE A 13 19.22 2.31 -13.54
CA ILE A 13 19.80 2.10 -14.87
C ILE A 13 20.84 0.97 -14.81
N ARG A 14 21.73 0.98 -13.80
CA ARG A 14 22.71 -0.09 -13.61
C ARG A 14 22.03 -1.46 -13.45
N ARG A 15 20.98 -1.55 -12.63
CA ARG A 15 20.22 -2.80 -12.44
C ARG A 15 19.54 -3.27 -13.73
N LEU A 16 18.95 -2.35 -14.48
CA LEU A 16 18.34 -2.64 -15.78
C LEU A 16 19.38 -3.22 -16.77
N LEU A 17 20.60 -2.69 -16.78
CA LEU A 17 21.68 -3.20 -17.63
C LEU A 17 22.26 -4.54 -17.14
N GLN A 18 22.32 -4.77 -15.82
CA GLN A 18 22.98 -5.93 -15.22
C GLN A 18 22.09 -7.17 -15.07
N GLU A 19 20.80 -7.02 -14.77
CA GLU A 19 19.90 -8.16 -14.46
C GLU A 19 19.30 -8.83 -15.71
N GLY A 20 19.94 -8.70 -16.87
CA GLY A 20 19.53 -9.41 -18.10
C GLY A 20 18.27 -8.84 -18.76
N TYR A 21 17.82 -7.65 -18.36
CA TYR A 21 16.80 -6.92 -19.10
C TYR A 21 17.42 -6.36 -20.39
N GLY A 22 17.29 -7.11 -21.49
CA GLY A 22 17.83 -6.73 -22.79
C GLY A 22 17.30 -5.39 -23.33
N PRO A 23 17.89 -4.86 -24.42
CA PRO A 23 17.60 -3.52 -24.96
C PRO A 23 16.12 -3.19 -25.16
N LYS A 24 15.29 -4.22 -25.38
CA LYS A 24 13.83 -4.09 -25.50
C LYS A 24 13.13 -3.46 -24.28
N TYR A 25 13.76 -3.44 -23.10
CA TYR A 25 13.18 -2.87 -21.88
C TYR A 25 13.69 -1.46 -21.56
N TRP A 26 14.71 -0.97 -22.27
CA TRP A 26 15.31 0.34 -22.00
C TRP A 26 14.36 1.47 -22.40
N TRP A 27 13.84 1.43 -23.62
CA TRP A 27 12.89 2.45 -24.06
C TRP A 27 11.61 2.48 -23.21
N PRO A 28 10.94 1.36 -22.91
CA PRO A 28 9.86 1.31 -21.93
C PRO A 28 10.22 1.96 -20.59
N TYR A 29 11.41 1.67 -20.04
CA TYR A 29 11.87 2.30 -18.80
C TYR A 29 11.88 3.83 -18.92
N PHE A 30 12.58 4.39 -19.91
CA PHE A 30 12.67 5.84 -20.08
C PHE A 30 11.31 6.48 -20.32
N LYS A 31 10.50 5.89 -21.21
CA LYS A 31 9.15 6.33 -21.52
C LYS A 31 8.28 6.37 -20.25
N ASN A 32 8.20 5.28 -19.50
CA ASN A 32 7.31 5.18 -18.34
C ASN A 32 7.84 5.96 -17.12
N ARG A 33 9.17 6.08 -16.96
CA ARG A 33 9.79 6.77 -15.82
C ARG A 33 9.74 8.29 -15.94
N PHE A 34 10.00 8.83 -17.14
CA PHE A 34 10.19 10.27 -17.36
C PHE A 34 9.04 10.95 -18.08
N PHE A 35 8.18 10.19 -18.77
CA PHE A 35 6.98 10.71 -19.43
C PHE A 35 5.69 10.20 -18.75
N GLY A 36 5.78 9.78 -17.48
CA GLY A 36 4.66 9.24 -16.71
C GLY A 36 3.43 10.16 -16.72
N ASP A 37 3.63 11.45 -16.44
CA ASP A 37 2.54 12.46 -16.42
C ASP A 37 1.83 12.58 -17.78
N TYR A 38 2.60 12.56 -18.85
CA TYR A 38 2.05 12.57 -20.20
C TYR A 38 1.27 11.29 -20.50
N LEU A 39 1.78 10.13 -20.09
CA LEU A 39 1.10 8.85 -20.30
C LEU A 39 -0.22 8.77 -19.53
N ILE A 40 -0.24 9.22 -18.27
CA ILE A 40 -1.46 9.17 -17.45
C ILE A 40 -2.52 10.14 -17.97
N SER A 41 -2.14 11.31 -18.52
CA SER A 41 -3.11 12.26 -19.09
C SER A 41 -3.95 11.71 -20.25
N ARG A 42 -3.54 10.58 -20.84
CA ARG A 42 -4.24 9.88 -21.92
C ARG A 42 -5.13 8.73 -21.44
N ILE A 43 -5.10 8.43 -20.15
CA ILE A 43 -5.90 7.35 -19.57
C ILE A 43 -7.26 7.93 -19.19
N PRO A 44 -8.39 7.31 -19.60
CA PRO A 44 -9.71 7.81 -19.23
C PRO A 44 -9.89 7.80 -17.70
N GLY A 45 -10.76 8.64 -17.17
CA GLY A 45 -11.12 8.57 -15.76
C GLY A 45 -11.96 7.33 -15.44
N PHE A 46 -11.87 6.83 -14.21
CA PHE A 46 -12.78 5.85 -13.65
C PHE A 46 -13.92 6.57 -12.94
N ASN A 47 -15.11 6.55 -13.55
CA ASN A 47 -16.33 7.00 -12.91
C ASN A 47 -17.18 5.80 -12.52
N TYR A 48 -17.50 5.67 -11.24
CA TYR A 48 -18.33 4.61 -10.69
C TYR A 48 -19.08 5.10 -9.45
N ALA A 49 -20.20 4.44 -9.13
CA ALA A 49 -20.89 4.65 -7.87
C ALA A 49 -20.11 4.00 -6.73
N VAL A 50 -19.66 4.80 -5.76
CA VAL A 50 -18.82 4.37 -4.64
C VAL A 50 -19.59 3.41 -3.71
N ASP A 51 -18.92 2.33 -3.32
CA ASP A 51 -19.29 1.48 -2.19
C ASP A 51 -18.63 2.06 -0.92
N PHE A 52 -19.39 2.85 -0.15
CA PHE A 52 -18.92 3.46 1.09
C PHE A 52 -18.62 2.44 2.20
N GLY A 53 -18.99 1.17 2.02
CA GLY A 53 -18.60 0.09 2.93
C GLY A 53 -17.20 -0.47 2.65
N PHE A 54 -16.48 0.05 1.65
CA PHE A 54 -15.14 -0.36 1.27
C PHE A 54 -14.22 0.85 1.03
N GLU A 55 -13.18 0.97 1.85
CA GLU A 55 -12.12 1.97 1.66
C GLU A 55 -10.81 1.33 1.19
N LEU A 56 -10.18 1.96 0.19
CA LEU A 56 -8.83 1.64 -0.28
C LEU A 56 -7.88 2.75 0.16
N HIS A 57 -6.95 2.42 1.07
CA HIS A 57 -5.98 3.33 1.65
C HIS A 57 -4.61 3.19 1.00
N THR A 58 -3.99 4.31 0.65
CA THR A 58 -2.63 4.34 0.10
C THR A 58 -1.90 5.60 0.53
N ILE A 59 -0.59 5.52 0.72
CA ILE A 59 0.24 6.72 0.89
C ILE A 59 0.76 7.13 -0.47
N CYS A 60 0.61 8.42 -0.79
CA CYS A 60 1.14 8.97 -2.04
C CYS A 60 1.88 10.27 -1.77
N CYS A 61 3.07 10.38 -2.34
CA CYS A 61 3.78 11.64 -2.47
C CYS A 61 3.67 12.16 -3.91
N LYS A 62 3.98 13.44 -4.14
CA LYS A 62 3.81 14.08 -5.46
C LYS A 62 4.51 13.32 -6.60
N LYS A 63 5.72 12.83 -6.37
CA LYS A 63 6.50 12.09 -7.39
C LYS A 63 5.93 10.70 -7.74
N ASP A 64 5.07 10.15 -6.87
CA ASP A 64 4.53 8.81 -7.01
C ASP A 64 3.12 8.83 -7.63
N ILE A 65 2.57 10.01 -7.96
CA ILE A 65 1.24 10.16 -8.60
C ILE A 65 1.10 9.30 -9.87
N PRO A 66 2.06 9.26 -10.81
CA PRO A 66 1.92 8.36 -11.97
C PRO A 66 1.80 6.90 -11.57
N MET A 67 2.51 6.45 -10.54
CA MET A 67 2.41 5.08 -10.04
C MET A 67 1.06 4.83 -9.36
N LEU A 68 0.59 5.77 -8.53
CA LEU A 68 -0.75 5.74 -7.95
C LEU A 68 -1.83 5.55 -9.03
N ILE A 69 -1.80 6.35 -10.10
CA ILE A 69 -2.79 6.25 -11.17
C ILE A 69 -2.71 4.88 -11.85
N TRP A 70 -1.52 4.37 -12.18
CA TRP A 70 -1.40 3.03 -12.77
C TRP A 70 -1.84 1.91 -11.83
N MET A 71 -1.52 1.99 -10.53
CA MET A 71 -1.96 1.06 -9.51
C MET A 71 -3.49 1.01 -9.46
N LEU A 72 -4.13 2.17 -9.29
CA LEU A 72 -5.59 2.30 -9.22
C LEU A 72 -6.25 1.80 -10.51
N HIS A 73 -5.72 2.19 -11.67
CA HIS A 73 -6.27 1.78 -12.95
C HIS A 73 -6.25 0.27 -13.14
N SER A 74 -5.10 -0.35 -12.88
CA SER A 74 -4.96 -1.80 -12.99
C SER A 74 -5.86 -2.54 -11.99
N PHE A 75 -5.97 -2.06 -10.76
CA PHE A 75 -6.81 -2.66 -9.73
C PHE A 75 -8.30 -2.54 -10.05
N LEU A 76 -8.78 -1.32 -10.31
CA LEU A 76 -10.20 -1.04 -10.57
C LEU A 76 -10.68 -1.77 -11.82
N PHE A 77 -9.86 -1.80 -12.88
CA PHE A 77 -10.18 -2.54 -14.10
C PHE A 77 -10.33 -4.04 -13.85
N HIS A 78 -9.37 -4.65 -13.16
CA HIS A 78 -9.34 -6.10 -13.00
C HIS A 78 -10.30 -6.62 -11.93
N SER A 79 -10.52 -5.85 -10.87
CA SER A 79 -11.40 -6.25 -9.76
C SER A 79 -12.86 -5.86 -9.97
N ASN A 80 -13.13 -4.82 -10.77
CA ASN A 80 -14.44 -4.17 -10.88
C ASN A 80 -15.04 -3.75 -9.53
N LEU A 81 -14.19 -3.60 -8.51
CA LEU A 81 -14.57 -3.08 -7.20
C LEU A 81 -14.67 -1.55 -7.26
N ARG A 82 -15.42 -0.98 -6.32
CA ARG A 82 -15.80 0.43 -6.32
C ARG A 82 -15.49 1.13 -4.99
N PRO A 83 -14.24 1.08 -4.49
CA PRO A 83 -13.89 1.64 -3.18
C PRO A 83 -14.09 3.15 -3.12
N LYS A 84 -14.22 3.69 -1.91
CA LYS A 84 -13.77 5.06 -1.64
C LYS A 84 -12.24 5.03 -1.53
N VAL A 85 -11.54 5.80 -2.36
CA VAL A 85 -10.08 5.84 -2.35
C VAL A 85 -9.60 6.90 -1.34
N ILE A 86 -8.85 6.48 -0.33
CA ILE A 86 -8.28 7.34 0.71
C ILE A 86 -6.77 7.46 0.48
N ILE A 87 -6.29 8.68 0.24
CA ILE A 87 -4.89 8.96 -0.05
C ILE A 87 -4.29 9.72 1.13
N HIS A 88 -3.34 9.10 1.81
CA HIS A 88 -2.58 9.73 2.88
C HIS A 88 -1.41 10.52 2.28
N ASP A 89 -1.40 11.82 2.56
CA ASP A 89 -0.36 12.74 2.09
C ASP A 89 0.90 12.65 2.97
N ASP A 90 2.09 12.62 2.34
CA ASP A 90 3.36 12.72 3.06
C ASP A 90 3.76 14.18 3.38
N GLY A 91 2.94 15.15 2.95
CA GLY A 91 3.15 16.59 3.04
C GLY A 91 3.56 17.23 1.70
N SER A 92 3.61 16.46 0.61
CA SER A 92 4.02 16.95 -0.71
C SER A 92 2.87 17.15 -1.70
N LEU A 93 1.66 16.68 -1.40
CA LEU A 93 0.50 16.87 -2.25
C LEU A 93 -0.06 18.30 -2.12
N GLY A 94 -0.65 18.82 -3.21
CA GLY A 94 -1.29 20.13 -3.24
C GLY A 94 -2.35 20.23 -4.33
N CYS A 95 -2.81 21.45 -4.65
CA CYS A 95 -3.90 21.67 -5.60
C CYS A 95 -3.67 21.03 -6.98
N GLU A 96 -2.44 21.04 -7.47
CA GLU A 96 -2.07 20.36 -8.74
C GLU A 96 -2.29 18.84 -8.63
N SER A 97 -1.86 18.22 -7.53
CA SER A 97 -2.06 16.80 -7.27
C SER A 97 -3.55 16.45 -7.22
N VAL A 98 -4.35 17.27 -6.53
CA VAL A 98 -5.81 17.12 -6.45
C VAL A 98 -6.43 17.14 -7.84
N LYS A 99 -6.03 18.09 -8.69
CA LYS A 99 -6.54 18.22 -10.06
C LYS A 99 -6.21 17.01 -10.93
N ILE A 100 -5.00 16.47 -10.82
CA ILE A 100 -4.59 15.26 -11.57
C ILE A 100 -5.40 14.06 -11.09
N ILE A 101 -5.49 13.85 -9.77
CA ILE A 101 -6.20 12.71 -9.18
C ILE A 101 -7.70 12.78 -9.47
N SER A 102 -8.32 13.96 -9.36
CA SER A 102 -9.74 14.15 -9.67
C SER A 102 -10.07 13.92 -11.14
N GLY A 103 -9.15 14.23 -12.06
CA GLY A 103 -9.29 13.86 -13.46
C GLY A 103 -9.41 12.35 -13.70
N HIS A 104 -8.86 11.53 -12.79
CA HIS A 104 -8.91 10.08 -12.88
C HIS A 104 -9.96 9.40 -12.01
N LEU A 105 -10.34 9.99 -10.87
CA LEU A 105 -11.26 9.36 -9.90
C LEU A 105 -12.57 10.14 -9.71
N GLY A 106 -12.75 11.29 -10.37
CA GLY A 106 -13.90 12.16 -10.11
C GLY A 106 -13.98 12.54 -8.63
N ASN A 107 -15.11 12.23 -7.98
CA ASN A 107 -15.32 12.48 -6.55
C ASN A 107 -15.10 11.23 -5.67
N ASN A 108 -14.56 10.15 -6.24
CA ASN A 108 -14.46 8.85 -5.59
C ASN A 108 -13.24 8.73 -4.67
N PHE A 109 -12.59 9.84 -4.33
CA PHE A 109 -11.42 9.88 -3.48
C PHE A 109 -11.50 10.95 -2.38
N GLU A 110 -10.63 10.82 -1.40
CA GLU A 110 -10.35 11.81 -0.36
C GLU A 110 -8.84 11.83 -0.13
N ILE A 111 -8.26 13.02 0.01
CA ILE A 111 -6.86 13.18 0.42
C ILE A 111 -6.87 13.60 1.88
N LEU A 112 -6.24 12.80 2.72
CA LEU A 112 -5.96 13.16 4.10
C LEU A 112 -4.66 13.94 4.12
N PHE A 113 -4.78 15.27 3.99
CA PHE A 113 -3.63 16.17 4.07
C PHE A 113 -3.02 16.09 5.47
N LYS A 114 -1.69 15.94 5.52
CA LYS A 114 -0.99 15.62 6.78
C LYS A 114 -1.28 16.63 7.89
N HIS A 115 -1.21 17.92 7.58
CA HIS A 115 -1.41 18.99 8.55
C HIS A 115 -2.86 19.02 9.07
N GLU A 116 -3.84 19.02 8.17
CA GLU A 116 -5.27 19.04 8.52
C GLU A 116 -5.66 17.82 9.37
N THR A 117 -5.15 16.65 8.99
CA THR A 117 -5.47 15.38 9.64
C THR A 117 -4.81 15.29 11.00
N THR A 118 -3.58 15.79 11.14
CA THR A 118 -2.88 15.89 12.42
C THR A 118 -3.67 16.76 13.39
N ASP A 119 -4.04 17.99 12.98
CA ASP A 119 -4.78 18.92 13.83
C ASP A 119 -6.14 18.33 14.25
N LYS A 120 -6.86 17.73 13.30
CA LYS A 120 -8.13 17.05 13.55
C LYS A 120 -8.00 15.94 14.59
N VAL A 121 -6.98 15.09 14.49
CA VAL A 121 -6.77 13.96 15.42
C VAL A 121 -6.34 14.44 16.81
N LEU A 122 -5.49 15.47 16.88
CA LEU A 122 -5.04 16.02 18.17
C LEU A 122 -6.16 16.75 18.92
N ALA A 123 -7.15 17.32 18.20
CA ALA A 123 -8.32 17.96 18.77
C ALA A 123 -9.38 16.99 19.32
N MET A 124 -9.27 15.68 19.08
CA MET A 124 -10.24 14.70 19.58
C MET A 124 -10.04 14.43 21.08
N ASN A 125 -11.01 14.81 21.91
CA ASN A 125 -10.89 14.67 23.37
C ASN A 125 -10.81 13.21 23.83
N ASP A 126 -11.62 12.33 23.24
CA ASP A 126 -11.77 10.94 23.67
C ASP A 126 -10.66 10.00 23.16
N LEU A 127 -9.67 10.53 22.43
CA LEU A 127 -8.60 9.72 21.87
C LEU A 127 -7.50 9.46 22.93
N PRO A 128 -7.05 8.21 23.13
CA PRO A 128 -6.02 7.88 24.10
C PRO A 128 -4.73 8.67 23.91
N ASP A 129 -4.10 9.08 25.02
CA ASP A 129 -2.91 9.94 25.00
C ASP A 129 -1.75 9.33 24.22
N ILE A 130 -1.58 8.01 24.26
CA ILE A 130 -0.51 7.33 23.51
C ILE A 130 -0.71 7.42 22.00
N VAL A 131 -1.96 7.45 21.52
CA VAL A 131 -2.29 7.65 20.10
C VAL A 131 -1.99 9.09 19.70
N LYS A 132 -2.35 10.07 20.54
CA LYS A 132 -1.99 11.48 20.32
C LYS A 132 -0.47 11.70 20.33
N LYS A 133 0.24 11.02 21.23
CA LYS A 133 1.71 11.04 21.28
C LYS A 133 2.32 10.47 20.00
N ALA A 134 1.85 9.28 19.59
CA ALA A 134 2.26 8.63 18.36
C ALA A 134 2.00 9.51 17.11
N ARG A 135 0.87 10.24 17.07
CA ARG A 135 0.61 11.21 16.00
C ARG A 135 1.64 12.35 15.96
N ARG A 136 1.99 12.93 17.11
CA ARG A 136 2.93 14.07 17.17
C ARG A 136 4.36 13.68 16.81
N GLU A 137 4.80 12.52 17.28
CA GLU A 137 6.19 12.07 17.20
C GLU A 137 6.43 11.09 16.04
N GLY A 138 5.35 10.67 15.37
CA GLY A 138 5.34 9.58 14.40
C GLY A 138 5.98 9.90 13.06
N HIS A 139 6.57 8.87 12.45
CA HIS A 139 6.85 8.87 11.03
C HIS A 139 5.52 8.94 10.25
N PHE A 140 5.49 9.59 9.08
CA PHE A 140 4.24 9.73 8.31
C PHE A 140 3.61 8.40 7.86
N PHE A 141 4.36 7.30 7.91
CA PHE A 141 3.78 5.97 7.67
C PHE A 141 2.82 5.59 8.80
N LEU A 142 3.15 5.95 10.03
CA LEU A 142 2.29 5.73 11.20
C LEU A 142 0.96 6.47 11.08
N ASP A 143 0.93 7.59 10.34
CA ASP A 143 -0.32 8.32 10.08
C ASP A 143 -1.34 7.44 9.37
N ARG A 144 -0.96 6.66 8.36
CA ARG A 144 -1.86 5.71 7.67
C ARG A 144 -2.44 4.68 8.64
N LEU A 145 -1.62 4.18 9.57
CA LEU A 145 -2.09 3.25 10.60
C LEU A 145 -3.10 3.93 11.53
N ILE A 146 -2.77 5.08 12.11
CA ILE A 146 -3.65 5.79 13.06
C ILE A 146 -4.96 6.24 12.37
N ASP A 147 -4.87 6.82 11.17
CA ASP A 147 -6.00 7.34 10.42
C ASP A 147 -7.08 6.28 10.19
N ILE A 148 -6.69 5.03 9.92
CA ILE A 148 -7.64 3.94 9.73
C ILE A 148 -8.46 3.68 11.00
N PHE A 149 -7.85 3.69 12.18
CA PHE A 149 -8.58 3.46 13.45
C PHE A 149 -9.42 4.67 13.88
N VAL A 150 -9.02 5.88 13.49
CA VAL A 150 -9.62 7.12 14.00
C VAL A 150 -10.66 7.69 13.03
N LEU A 151 -10.44 7.55 11.73
CA LEU A 151 -11.17 8.30 10.69
C LEU A 151 -11.97 7.39 9.76
N SER A 152 -11.54 6.14 9.55
CA SER A 152 -12.27 5.20 8.69
C SER A 152 -13.61 4.82 9.31
N LYS A 153 -14.62 4.68 8.45
CA LYS A 153 -15.93 4.11 8.82
C LYS A 153 -16.27 2.86 8.00
N ALA A 154 -15.33 2.42 7.15
CA ALA A 154 -15.57 1.31 6.26
C ALA A 154 -15.56 -0.03 7.00
N LYS A 155 -16.47 -0.91 6.59
CA LYS A 155 -16.52 -2.30 7.07
C LYS A 155 -15.38 -3.14 6.50
N ARG A 156 -14.82 -2.72 5.36
CA ARG A 156 -13.77 -3.43 4.64
C ARG A 156 -12.70 -2.43 4.28
N ILE A 157 -11.46 -2.79 4.58
CA ILE A 157 -10.31 -1.91 4.40
C ILE A 157 -9.27 -2.66 3.59
N MET A 158 -8.76 -2.00 2.55
CA MET A 158 -7.60 -2.47 1.78
C MET A 158 -6.51 -1.42 1.85
N ILE A 159 -5.35 -1.79 2.36
CA ILE A 159 -4.15 -0.98 2.36
C ILE A 159 -3.27 -1.44 1.20
N ILE A 160 -2.83 -0.51 0.37
CA ILE A 160 -2.03 -0.82 -0.80
C ILE A 160 -0.95 0.24 -1.08
N ASP A 161 0.23 -0.21 -1.48
CA ASP A 161 1.32 0.67 -1.93
C ASP A 161 1.18 1.07 -3.41
N THR A 162 1.67 2.25 -3.76
CA THR A 162 1.53 2.82 -5.12
C THR A 162 2.34 2.10 -6.18
N ASP A 163 3.36 1.32 -5.80
CA ASP A 163 4.19 0.53 -6.71
C ASP A 163 3.71 -0.92 -6.90
N ILE A 164 2.39 -1.13 -6.80
CA ILE A 164 1.72 -2.39 -7.12
C ILE A 164 0.94 -2.28 -8.42
N LEU A 165 0.99 -3.33 -9.26
CA LEU A 165 0.15 -3.46 -10.45
C LEU A 165 -0.58 -4.79 -10.47
N PHE A 166 -1.83 -4.76 -10.93
CA PHE A 166 -2.65 -5.94 -11.20
C PHE A 166 -2.66 -6.26 -12.70
N TYR A 167 -2.75 -7.55 -13.01
CA TYR A 167 -2.70 -8.09 -14.38
C TYR A 167 -3.86 -9.04 -14.69
N LYS A 168 -4.59 -9.45 -13.64
CA LYS A 168 -5.73 -10.37 -13.69
C LYS A 168 -6.70 -10.03 -12.56
N PRO A 169 -7.96 -10.50 -12.63
CA PRO A 169 -8.90 -10.39 -11.52
C PRO A 169 -8.34 -11.00 -10.22
N PRO A 170 -8.24 -10.22 -9.14
CA PRO A 170 -7.74 -10.71 -7.86
C PRO A 170 -8.85 -11.39 -7.06
N VAL A 171 -9.28 -12.57 -7.51
CA VAL A 171 -10.45 -13.28 -6.95
C VAL A 171 -10.36 -13.48 -5.45
N GLU A 172 -9.18 -13.76 -4.88
CA GLU A 172 -9.02 -13.91 -3.44
C GLU A 172 -9.31 -12.62 -2.66
N VAL A 173 -8.89 -11.48 -3.21
CA VAL A 173 -9.21 -10.15 -2.65
C VAL A 173 -10.70 -9.86 -2.79
N MET A 174 -11.29 -10.19 -3.94
CA MET A 174 -12.72 -9.99 -4.19
C MET A 174 -13.59 -10.89 -3.30
N ASP A 175 -13.16 -12.12 -3.03
CA ASP A 175 -13.87 -13.06 -2.16
C ASP A 175 -13.82 -12.59 -0.71
N PHE A 176 -12.65 -12.16 -0.22
CA PHE A 176 -12.50 -11.56 1.10
C PHE A 176 -13.40 -10.34 1.29
N LEU A 177 -13.32 -9.37 0.36
CA LEU A 177 -14.13 -8.15 0.42
C LEU A 177 -15.62 -8.43 0.22
N ALA A 178 -16.01 -9.57 -0.34
CA ALA A 178 -17.41 -9.97 -0.42
C ALA A 178 -17.90 -10.74 0.84
N GLY A 179 -17.05 -10.92 1.86
CA GLY A 179 -17.39 -11.72 3.05
C GLY A 179 -17.49 -13.22 2.76
N ARG A 180 -16.83 -13.70 1.71
CA ARG A 180 -16.85 -15.12 1.29
C ARG A 180 -15.67 -15.92 1.85
N THR A 181 -15.03 -15.41 2.90
CA THR A 181 -13.90 -16.05 3.59
C THR A 181 -14.12 -16.01 5.10
N GLU A 182 -13.51 -16.95 5.82
CA GLU A 182 -13.55 -17.02 7.30
C GLU A 182 -12.50 -16.15 8.01
N TYR A 183 -11.62 -15.49 7.25
CA TYR A 183 -10.52 -14.69 7.79
C TYR A 183 -10.98 -13.26 8.08
N ASP A 184 -10.45 -12.69 9.17
CA ASP A 184 -10.58 -11.27 9.53
C ASP A 184 -9.53 -10.40 8.79
N GLY A 185 -8.47 -11.02 8.25
CA GLY A 185 -7.42 -10.33 7.51
C GLY A 185 -6.77 -11.17 6.42
N MET A 186 -6.33 -10.51 5.36
CA MET A 186 -5.50 -11.12 4.31
C MET A 186 -4.33 -10.23 3.98
N VAL A 187 -3.14 -10.82 3.83
CA VAL A 187 -1.92 -10.02 3.73
C VAL A 187 -0.91 -10.62 2.78
N HIS A 188 -0.15 -9.76 2.12
CA HIS A 188 0.98 -10.15 1.31
C HIS A 188 2.17 -10.57 2.20
N ARG A 189 3.01 -11.49 1.73
CA ARG A 189 4.18 -11.96 2.47
C ARG A 189 5.49 -11.64 1.76
N GLN A 190 6.56 -11.53 2.54
CA GLN A 190 7.92 -11.46 2.04
C GLN A 190 8.26 -12.71 1.19
N PRO A 191 9.17 -12.59 0.21
CA PRO A 191 9.42 -13.63 -0.77
C PRO A 191 10.17 -14.86 -0.23
N SER A 192 10.73 -14.77 0.97
CA SER A 192 11.35 -15.91 1.64
C SER A 192 10.82 -16.00 3.06
N ASP A 193 10.40 -17.20 3.45
CA ASP A 193 9.97 -17.50 4.82
C ASP A 193 11.13 -17.38 5.83
N GLN A 194 12.36 -17.18 5.36
CA GLN A 194 13.54 -16.91 6.19
C GLN A 194 13.75 -15.41 6.48
N ILE A 195 13.09 -14.51 5.75
CA ILE A 195 13.18 -13.07 6.02
C ILE A 195 12.15 -12.76 7.10
N ILE A 196 12.59 -12.87 8.35
CA ILE A 196 11.80 -12.51 9.52
C ILE A 196 12.05 -11.03 9.81
N PHE A 197 11.00 -10.22 9.70
CA PHE A 197 11.02 -8.83 10.11
C PHE A 197 10.89 -8.76 11.64
N ASP A 198 11.84 -8.09 12.28
CA ASP A 198 11.75 -7.80 13.71
C ASP A 198 10.52 -6.89 13.95
N LEU A 199 9.58 -7.34 14.77
CA LEU A 199 8.40 -6.55 15.08
C LEU A 199 8.73 -5.37 16.00
N GLY A 200 9.78 -5.47 16.81
CA GLY A 200 10.15 -4.45 17.78
C GLY A 200 9.04 -4.23 18.82
N VAL A 201 8.65 -5.32 19.49
CA VAL A 201 7.71 -5.33 20.63
C VAL A 201 8.34 -6.02 21.82
N ASP A 202 7.84 -5.76 23.02
CA ASP A 202 8.35 -6.37 24.24
C ASP A 202 8.01 -7.88 24.38
N GLU A 203 8.58 -8.50 25.41
CA GLU A 203 8.40 -9.92 25.70
C GLU A 203 6.95 -10.25 26.07
N TYR A 204 6.25 -9.33 26.76
CA TYR A 204 4.84 -9.51 27.11
C TYR A 204 3.98 -9.70 25.86
N PHE A 205 4.08 -8.79 24.89
CA PHE A 205 3.31 -8.84 23.65
C PHE A 205 3.66 -10.10 22.83
N THR A 206 4.96 -10.39 22.74
CA THR A 206 5.48 -11.57 22.03
C THR A 206 4.88 -12.86 22.57
N ASN A 207 4.86 -13.01 23.89
CA ASN A 207 4.33 -14.20 24.55
C ASN A 207 2.80 -14.28 24.47
N LYS A 208 2.10 -13.16 24.64
CA LYS A 208 0.63 -13.10 24.59
C LYS A 208 0.08 -13.55 23.22
N TYR A 209 0.66 -13.03 22.14
CA TYR A 209 0.17 -13.28 20.77
C TYR A 209 0.98 -14.33 20.01
N LYS A 210 1.97 -14.95 20.66
CA LYS A 210 2.86 -15.96 20.06
C LYS A 210 3.37 -15.50 18.70
N THR A 211 3.90 -14.28 18.63
CA THR A 211 4.23 -13.62 17.35
C THR A 211 5.25 -14.41 16.54
N ALA A 212 6.13 -15.16 17.20
CA ALA A 212 7.06 -16.11 16.58
C ALA A 212 6.32 -17.25 15.83
N ASP A 213 5.25 -17.81 16.41
CA ASP A 213 4.49 -18.93 15.84
C ASP A 213 3.49 -18.47 14.76
N SER A 214 2.92 -17.28 14.94
CA SER A 214 1.89 -16.72 14.04
C SER A 214 2.41 -16.42 12.63
N ARG A 215 3.74 -16.40 12.43
CA ARG A 215 4.41 -16.02 11.18
C ARG A 215 4.07 -14.59 10.70
N VAL A 216 3.42 -13.74 11.49
CA VAL A 216 3.13 -12.34 11.09
C VAL A 216 4.42 -11.56 10.76
N ALA A 217 5.54 -11.95 11.37
CA ALA A 217 6.85 -11.36 11.10
C ALA A 217 7.36 -11.55 9.66
N ILE A 218 6.77 -12.43 8.85
CA ILE A 218 7.12 -12.54 7.41
C ILE A 218 6.19 -11.72 6.51
N MET A 219 5.31 -10.88 7.06
CA MET A 219 4.41 -10.06 6.25
C MET A 219 5.14 -8.99 5.44
N ASN A 220 4.52 -8.58 4.35
CA ASN A 220 4.89 -7.40 3.58
C ASN A 220 3.75 -6.39 3.63
N GLY A 221 4.04 -5.15 3.99
CA GLY A 221 3.05 -4.08 4.14
C GLY A 221 2.43 -3.57 2.83
N GLY A 222 2.86 -4.07 1.67
CA GLY A 222 2.44 -3.53 0.38
C GLY A 222 0.98 -3.82 0.02
N LEU A 223 0.41 -4.93 0.51
CA LEU A 223 -1.01 -5.23 0.35
C LEU A 223 -1.54 -5.93 1.59
N ILE A 224 -2.48 -5.28 2.27
CA ILE A 224 -3.14 -5.78 3.47
C ILE A 224 -4.64 -5.54 3.33
N LEU A 225 -5.46 -6.49 3.76
CA LEU A 225 -6.91 -6.39 3.79
C LEU A 225 -7.39 -6.75 5.20
N PHE A 226 -8.40 -6.02 5.67
CA PHE A 226 -9.04 -6.23 6.97
C PHE A 226 -10.56 -6.19 6.86
N ASP A 227 -11.20 -6.99 7.70
CA ASP A 227 -12.53 -6.67 8.21
C ASP A 227 -12.38 -5.49 9.18
N GLY A 228 -12.82 -4.31 8.72
CA GLY A 228 -12.74 -3.07 9.49
C GLY A 228 -13.51 -3.12 10.80
N THR A 229 -14.55 -3.97 10.90
CA THR A 229 -15.31 -4.16 12.16
C THR A 229 -14.50 -4.84 13.26
N LYS A 230 -13.36 -5.46 12.90
CA LYS A 230 -12.45 -6.13 13.83
C LYS A 230 -11.28 -5.25 14.24
N LEU A 231 -11.12 -4.07 13.65
CA LEU A 231 -10.12 -3.08 14.04
C LEU A 231 -10.68 -2.24 15.18
N THR A 232 -10.16 -2.45 16.39
CA THR A 232 -10.60 -1.72 17.59
C THR A 232 -9.46 -0.84 18.12
N MET A 233 -9.82 0.30 18.72
CA MET A 233 -8.84 1.22 19.30
C MET A 233 -7.92 0.54 20.32
N ASP A 234 -8.44 -0.43 21.08
CA ASP A 234 -7.66 -1.21 22.05
C ASP A 234 -6.47 -1.94 21.41
N LYS A 235 -6.63 -2.49 20.20
CA LYS A 235 -5.53 -3.18 19.49
C LYS A 235 -4.42 -2.21 19.11
N LEU A 236 -4.78 -1.00 18.67
CA LEU A 236 -3.83 0.05 18.34
C LEU A 236 -3.10 0.54 19.59
N VAL A 237 -3.84 0.81 20.67
CA VAL A 237 -3.28 1.24 21.97
C VAL A 237 -2.34 0.18 22.53
N GLU A 238 -2.73 -1.10 22.48
CA GLU A 238 -1.88 -2.18 22.96
C GLU A 238 -0.57 -2.25 22.17
N TYR A 239 -0.62 -2.19 20.83
CA TYR A 239 0.59 -2.14 20.02
C TYR A 239 1.48 -0.93 20.38
N LEU A 240 0.91 0.28 20.43
CA LEU A 240 1.67 1.49 20.73
C LEU A 240 2.26 1.49 22.16
N SER A 241 1.65 0.76 23.09
CA SER A 241 2.14 0.64 24.48
C SER A 241 3.28 -0.36 24.64
N HIS A 242 3.37 -1.34 23.73
CA HIS A 242 4.34 -2.43 23.80
C HIS A 242 5.42 -2.38 22.71
N THR A 243 5.33 -1.43 21.77
CA THR A 243 6.39 -1.23 20.77
C THR A 243 7.68 -0.72 21.44
N THR A 244 8.79 -1.39 21.16
CA THR A 244 10.14 -0.95 21.54
C THR A 244 10.76 -0.04 20.47
N ARG A 245 10.09 0.10 19.31
CA ARG A 245 10.47 1.05 18.27
C ARG A 245 10.04 2.47 18.67
N THR A 246 10.89 3.44 18.36
CA THR A 246 10.51 4.85 18.38
C THR A 246 9.45 5.14 17.32
N PHE A 247 8.55 6.09 17.58
CA PHE A 247 7.45 6.41 16.66
C PHE A 247 7.92 6.99 15.32
N ASP A 248 9.11 7.59 15.27
CA ASP A 248 9.75 8.08 14.04
C ASP A 248 10.41 6.97 13.19
N ASN A 249 10.39 5.73 13.67
CA ASN A 249 10.98 4.60 12.95
C ASN A 249 10.24 4.35 11.62
N TYR A 250 11.00 4.23 10.53
CA TYR A 250 10.45 4.01 9.19
C TYR A 250 9.53 2.77 9.08
N PHE A 251 9.79 1.72 9.87
CA PHE A 251 9.03 0.47 9.84
C PHE A 251 7.97 0.36 10.94
N ILE A 252 7.71 1.43 11.70
CA ILE A 252 6.73 1.42 12.79
C ILE A 252 5.34 0.99 12.30
N GLU A 253 4.93 1.43 11.11
CA GLU A 253 3.60 1.11 10.58
C GLU A 253 3.50 -0.36 10.17
N MET A 254 4.50 -0.89 9.47
CA MET A 254 4.52 -2.30 9.09
C MET A 254 4.55 -3.22 10.32
N ALA A 255 5.30 -2.84 11.36
CA ALA A 255 5.28 -3.51 12.66
C ALA A 255 3.89 -3.45 13.30
N GLY A 256 3.24 -2.29 13.30
CA GLY A 256 1.90 -2.12 13.83
C GLY A 256 0.87 -3.01 13.14
N TRP A 257 0.87 -3.07 11.81
CA TRP A 257 -0.02 -3.97 11.08
C TRP A 257 0.23 -5.44 11.39
N ALA A 258 1.50 -5.86 11.49
CA ALA A 258 1.85 -7.23 11.87
C ALA A 258 1.33 -7.56 13.28
N CYS A 259 1.50 -6.63 14.23
CA CYS A 259 1.05 -6.80 15.60
C CYS A 259 -0.47 -6.80 15.72
N ILE A 260 -1.19 -6.05 14.88
CA ILE A 260 -2.67 -6.10 14.82
C ILE A 260 -3.13 -7.44 14.22
N LEU A 261 -2.50 -7.88 13.13
CA LEU A 261 -2.80 -9.18 12.49
C LEU A 261 -2.57 -10.37 13.43
N ALA A 262 -1.58 -10.29 14.32
CA ALA A 262 -1.29 -11.33 15.31
C ALA A 262 -2.47 -11.59 16.28
N GLN A 263 -3.42 -10.66 16.37
CA GLN A 263 -4.58 -10.71 17.25
C GLN A 263 -5.85 -11.16 16.52
N MET A 264 -5.72 -11.67 15.29
CA MET A 264 -6.84 -11.90 14.36
C MET A 264 -6.67 -13.21 13.60
N ASN A 265 -7.78 -13.76 13.08
CA ASN A 265 -7.69 -14.87 12.14
C ASN A 265 -7.28 -14.33 10.76
N PHE A 266 -6.06 -14.59 10.31
CA PHE A 266 -5.57 -14.06 9.03
C PHE A 266 -4.95 -15.12 8.13
N LYS A 267 -4.83 -14.78 6.84
CA LYS A 267 -4.20 -15.62 5.83
C LYS A 267 -3.25 -14.86 4.92
N PHE A 268 -2.15 -15.51 4.56
CA PHE A 268 -1.27 -15.00 3.51
C PHE A 268 -1.85 -15.24 2.11
N LEU A 269 -1.75 -14.20 1.27
CA LEU A 269 -1.97 -14.33 -0.17
C LEU A 269 -0.91 -15.26 -0.80
N SER A 270 -1.32 -16.00 -1.84
CA SER A 270 -0.44 -16.95 -2.52
C SER A 270 0.74 -16.24 -3.19
N HIS A 271 1.97 -16.68 -2.87
CA HIS A 271 3.20 -16.06 -3.39
C HIS A 271 3.35 -16.15 -4.92
N ASP A 272 2.80 -17.21 -5.54
CA ASP A 272 2.86 -17.41 -6.99
C ASP A 272 1.93 -16.45 -7.75
N ARG A 273 0.87 -15.98 -7.08
CA ARG A 273 -0.14 -15.07 -7.67
C ARG A 273 0.10 -13.62 -7.26
N TYR A 274 0.62 -13.39 -6.06
CA TYR A 274 0.90 -12.09 -5.47
C TYR A 274 2.40 -12.05 -5.16
N ALA A 275 3.18 -11.50 -6.09
CA ALA A 275 4.63 -11.65 -6.08
C ALA A 275 5.36 -10.33 -5.81
N ILE A 276 6.46 -10.40 -5.05
CA ILE A 276 7.44 -9.31 -4.88
C ILE A 276 8.67 -9.56 -5.76
N LYS A 277 9.10 -10.83 -5.83
CA LYS A 277 10.30 -11.28 -6.55
C LYS A 277 9.95 -12.09 -7.79
N GLY A 278 10.98 -12.38 -8.60
CA GLY A 278 10.86 -13.08 -9.87
C GLY A 278 10.46 -12.16 -11.03
N PHE A 279 10.60 -12.64 -12.26
CA PHE A 279 10.06 -11.97 -13.45
C PHE A 279 8.55 -12.17 -13.54
N PHE A 280 7.85 -11.23 -14.20
CA PHE A 280 6.43 -11.41 -14.48
C PHE A 280 6.16 -12.70 -15.24
N ASN A 281 5.20 -13.49 -14.77
CA ASN A 281 4.75 -14.73 -15.40
C ASN A 281 3.21 -14.80 -15.44
N ASP A 282 2.67 -15.76 -16.19
CA ASP A 282 1.23 -15.86 -16.42
C ASP A 282 0.42 -16.29 -15.20
N LYS A 283 1.03 -16.80 -14.12
CA LYS A 283 0.29 -17.10 -12.88
C LYS A 283 0.04 -15.84 -12.05
N MET A 284 0.84 -14.79 -12.23
CA MET A 284 0.76 -13.56 -11.43
C MET A 284 -0.55 -12.80 -11.70
N VAL A 285 -1.26 -12.53 -10.63
CA VAL A 285 -2.40 -11.61 -10.55
C VAL A 285 -1.92 -10.20 -10.25
N MET A 286 -0.95 -10.11 -9.34
CA MET A 286 -0.44 -8.86 -8.80
C MET A 286 1.08 -8.98 -8.69
N LYS A 287 1.77 -7.87 -8.98
CA LYS A 287 3.19 -7.74 -8.65
C LYS A 287 3.46 -6.44 -7.89
N HIS A 288 4.16 -6.58 -6.77
CA HIS A 288 4.68 -5.48 -5.97
C HIS A 288 6.12 -5.16 -6.42
N TYR A 289 6.31 -3.95 -6.92
CA TYR A 289 7.59 -3.43 -7.42
C TYR A 289 8.37 -2.68 -6.33
N SER A 290 8.40 -3.27 -5.12
CA SER A 290 9.04 -2.69 -3.96
C SER A 290 10.50 -2.34 -4.25
N SER A 291 11.00 -1.26 -3.65
CA SER A 291 12.44 -0.96 -3.72
C SER A 291 13.28 -2.16 -3.25
N PRO A 292 14.39 -2.49 -3.91
CA PRO A 292 15.05 -1.75 -4.99
C PRO A 292 14.57 -2.08 -6.43
N ARG A 293 13.45 -2.78 -6.61
CA ARG A 293 12.99 -3.31 -7.92
C ARG A 293 12.00 -2.43 -8.67
N ARG A 294 11.79 -1.19 -8.20
CA ARG A 294 10.85 -0.24 -8.82
C ARG A 294 11.15 0.05 -10.30
N TYR A 295 12.40 -0.08 -10.72
CA TYR A 295 12.80 0.02 -12.12
C TYR A 295 12.06 -0.97 -13.04
N GLU A 296 11.66 -2.15 -12.54
CA GLU A 296 10.92 -3.16 -13.29
C GLU A 296 9.49 -2.70 -13.63
N MET A 297 8.87 -1.90 -12.76
CA MET A 297 7.54 -1.31 -13.01
C MET A 297 7.57 -0.45 -14.27
N PHE A 298 8.60 0.39 -14.39
CA PHE A 298 8.80 1.26 -15.53
C PHE A 298 9.31 0.48 -16.75
N ALA A 299 10.21 -0.48 -16.56
CA ALA A 299 10.81 -1.24 -17.65
C ALA A 299 9.83 -2.17 -18.38
N TYR A 300 8.80 -2.69 -17.70
CA TYR A 300 7.80 -3.54 -18.36
C TYR A 300 6.44 -3.61 -17.65
N GLY A 301 6.36 -3.35 -16.35
CA GLY A 301 5.13 -3.55 -15.57
C GLY A 301 3.94 -2.75 -16.12
N ILE A 302 4.13 -1.44 -16.30
CA ILE A 302 3.10 -0.53 -16.83
C ILE A 302 2.63 -0.95 -18.22
N ASP A 303 3.55 -1.26 -19.13
CA ASP A 303 3.19 -1.68 -20.49
C ASP A 303 2.43 -3.01 -20.51
N LYS A 304 2.80 -3.96 -19.62
CA LYS A 304 2.06 -5.21 -19.46
C LYS A 304 0.66 -4.99 -18.90
N ALA A 305 0.52 -4.16 -17.86
CA ALA A 305 -0.78 -3.84 -17.27
C ALA A 305 -1.69 -3.20 -18.33
N ARG A 306 -1.18 -2.21 -19.07
CA ARG A 306 -1.91 -1.57 -20.17
C ARG A 306 -2.35 -2.56 -21.25
N LYS A 307 -1.47 -3.49 -21.66
CA LYS A 307 -1.82 -4.54 -22.62
C LYS A 307 -2.94 -5.42 -22.08
N LYS A 308 -2.86 -5.85 -20.81
CA LYS A 308 -3.87 -6.70 -20.17
C LYS A 308 -5.24 -6.01 -20.02
N MET A 309 -5.26 -4.70 -19.87
CA MET A 309 -6.49 -3.92 -19.86
C MET A 309 -7.11 -3.73 -21.26
N ALA A 310 -6.30 -3.81 -22.33
CA ALA A 310 -6.77 -3.67 -23.71
C ALA A 310 -7.21 -4.99 -24.37
N GLU A 311 -6.94 -6.15 -23.74
CA GLU A 311 -7.29 -7.48 -24.24
C GLU A 311 -8.76 -7.89 -23.93
N LYS A 312 -9.53 -7.04 -23.27
CA LYS A 312 -10.93 -7.24 -22.88
C LYS A 312 -11.83 -6.19 -23.52
#